data_AF-A0A8D8SWQ3-F1
#
_entry.id   AF-A0A8D8SWQ3-F1
#
_cell.length_a   1.000
_cell.length_b   1.000
_cell.length_c   1.000
_cell.angle_alpha   90.00
_cell.angle_beta   90.00
_cell.angle_gamma   90.00
#
_symmetry.space_group_name_H-M   'P 1'
#
loop_
_entity.id
_entity.type
_entity.pdbx_description
1 polymer ?
#
loop_
_entity_poly.entity_id
_entity_poly.type
_entity_poly.pdbx_seq_one_letter_code
_entity_poly.pdbx_strand_id
1 'polypeptide(L)'
;SLLAGAWISWASVSLKKMMDTEPDLEHIGFRLNKYQISWMTCLLDLGNVTSPVLACIVMKKIGRKYSLLVSACFYCIPILFLVYQDVLSLYIARFSVGFAKGIAMTTLSLYISEIADSRIRGTLVGLAATYMYMGCLSVLLVGAFIPLKTLSIILCILPFIFMILFSFVPESPYYLAAVEKFEDAKTSLKWFRASDNVDEEFESIVRKSEADMKEGGSFIELFRNPCNRKAVFIVIVTSSLHRLGGITSLVVYAPKTFPDTNFPMLDSAHCSTIIMLSVMAGSI
;
A
#
# COMPACT_ATOMS: atom_id res chain seq x y z
N SER A 1 -4.41 -3.15 -0.71
CA SER A 1 -4.55 -2.02 0.24
C SER A 1 -4.71 -2.42 1.70
N LEU A 2 -5.58 -3.37 2.05
CA LEU A 2 -5.79 -3.79 3.44
C LEU A 2 -4.47 -4.15 4.17
N LEU A 3 -3.65 -4.99 3.53
CA LEU A 3 -2.30 -5.36 4.01
C LEU A 3 -1.41 -4.14 4.29
N ALA A 4 -1.42 -3.14 3.41
CA ALA A 4 -0.61 -1.94 3.58
C ALA A 4 -1.00 -1.17 4.84
N GLY A 5 -2.31 -1.04 5.11
CA GLY A 5 -2.82 -0.41 6.32
C GLY A 5 -2.48 -1.18 7.58
N ALA A 6 -2.66 -2.50 7.53
CA ALA A 6 -2.36 -3.38 8.65
C ALA A 6 -0.90 -3.25 9.13
N TRP A 7 0.05 -3.20 8.19
CA TRP A 7 1.46 -3.01 8.51
C TRP A 7 1.83 -1.60 9.01
N ILE A 8 1.08 -0.55 8.63
CA ILE A 8 1.29 0.79 9.19
C ILE A 8 0.94 0.79 10.69
N SER A 9 -0.24 0.27 11.04
CA SER A 9 -0.70 0.19 12.43
C SER A 9 0.05 -0.84 13.28
N TRP A 10 0.62 -1.88 12.65
CA TRP A 10 1.46 -2.85 13.35
C TRP A 10 2.59 -2.18 14.13
N ALA A 11 3.15 -1.10 13.59
CA ALA A 11 4.18 -0.30 14.26
C ALA A 11 3.72 0.25 15.61
N SER A 12 2.50 0.78 15.67
CA SER A 12 1.92 1.37 16.88
C SER A 12 1.67 0.30 17.95
N VAL A 13 1.04 -0.83 17.56
CA VAL A 13 0.79 -1.96 18.46
C VAL A 13 2.09 -2.58 18.97
N SER A 14 3.08 -2.76 18.08
CA SER A 14 4.39 -3.28 18.46
C SER A 14 5.09 -2.35 19.44
N LEU A 15 4.98 -1.02 19.25
CA LEU A 15 5.59 -0.04 20.14
C LEU A 15 4.94 -0.07 21.53
N LYS A 16 3.60 -0.14 21.61
CA LYS A 16 2.88 -0.26 22.89
C LYS A 16 3.31 -1.53 23.63
N LYS A 17 3.28 -2.70 22.99
CA LYS A 17 3.68 -3.98 23.59
C LYS A 17 5.18 -4.09 23.94
N MET A 18 6.04 -3.34 23.26
CA MET A 18 7.47 -3.27 23.60
C MET A 18 7.74 -2.30 24.76
N MET A 19 6.83 -1.36 25.04
CA MET A 19 6.92 -0.44 26.17
C MET A 19 6.26 -1.02 27.43
N ASP A 20 5.08 -1.62 27.26
CA ASP A 20 4.35 -2.35 28.28
C ASP A 20 4.95 -3.76 28.35
N THR A 21 5.97 -3.93 29.21
CA THR A 21 6.75 -5.16 29.38
C THR A 21 5.87 -6.44 29.43
N GLU A 22 5.58 -7.07 28.28
CA GLU A 22 4.98 -8.41 28.22
C GLU A 22 6.04 -9.43 28.69
N PRO A 23 5.72 -10.36 29.61
CA PRO A 23 6.65 -11.35 30.13
C PRO A 23 7.20 -12.32 29.05
N ASP A 24 6.53 -12.45 27.89
CA ASP A 24 7.02 -13.27 26.77
C ASP A 24 8.20 -12.63 26.01
N LEU A 25 8.43 -11.31 26.13
CA LEU A 25 9.61 -10.64 25.57
C LEU A 25 10.79 -10.59 26.55
N GLU A 26 10.58 -10.95 27.81
CA GLU A 26 11.63 -11.00 28.84
C GLU A 26 12.67 -12.10 28.54
N HIS A 27 12.26 -13.18 27.88
CA HIS A 27 13.16 -14.24 27.41
C HIS A 27 14.02 -13.85 26.18
N ILE A 28 13.74 -12.71 25.52
CA ILE A 28 14.37 -12.31 24.26
C ILE A 28 15.23 -11.04 24.42
N GLY A 29 15.12 -10.30 25.52
CA GLY A 29 15.99 -9.13 25.79
C GLY A 29 15.88 -8.01 24.72
N PHE A 30 14.83 -8.01 23.90
CA PHE A 30 14.70 -7.11 22.75
C PHE A 30 14.12 -5.76 23.17
N ARG A 31 14.92 -4.96 23.89
CA ARG A 31 14.57 -3.55 24.20
C ARG A 31 15.14 -2.64 23.12
N LEU A 32 14.26 -2.06 22.31
CA LEU A 32 14.64 -1.08 21.30
C LEU A 32 14.95 0.28 21.93
N ASN A 33 16.10 0.85 21.58
CA ASN A 33 16.44 2.23 21.92
C ASN A 33 15.51 3.23 21.17
N LYS A 34 15.35 4.45 21.68
CA LYS A 34 14.59 5.54 21.02
C LYS A 34 15.01 5.72 19.56
N TYR A 35 16.31 5.72 19.29
CA TYR A 35 16.84 5.81 17.92
C TYR A 35 16.42 4.62 17.05
N GLN A 36 16.38 3.41 17.60
CA GLN A 36 16.00 2.22 16.84
C GLN A 36 14.51 2.21 16.49
N ILE A 37 13.66 2.70 17.40
CA ILE A 37 12.24 2.92 17.14
C ILE A 37 12.05 3.95 16.01
N SER A 38 12.77 5.07 16.06
CA SER A 38 12.71 6.09 15.00
C SER A 38 13.11 5.51 13.64
N TRP A 39 14.23 4.78 13.56
CA TRP A 39 14.64 4.11 12.32
C TRP A 39 13.62 3.10 11.82
N MET A 40 13.05 2.29 12.71
CA MET A 40 11.97 1.35 12.38
C MET A 40 10.77 2.06 11.72
N THR A 41 10.41 3.26 12.20
CA THR A 41 9.32 4.06 11.60
C THR A 41 9.71 4.66 10.25
N CYS A 42 10.90 5.27 10.16
CA CYS A 42 11.35 5.94 8.95
C CYS A 42 11.61 5.00 7.77
N LEU A 43 12.08 3.77 8.04
CA LEU A 43 12.41 2.80 6.98
C LEU A 43 11.20 2.39 6.14
N LEU A 44 10.01 2.33 6.74
CA LEU A 44 8.78 2.06 6.01
C LEU A 44 8.47 3.18 5.01
N ASP A 45 8.56 4.44 5.45
CA ASP A 45 8.33 5.57 4.56
C ASP A 45 9.41 5.69 3.49
N LEU A 46 10.67 5.39 3.83
CA LEU A 46 11.77 5.36 2.87
C LEU A 46 11.57 4.32 1.76
N GLY A 47 11.13 3.11 2.12
CA GLY A 47 10.73 2.09 1.14
C GLY A 47 9.57 2.56 0.25
N ASN A 48 8.60 3.26 0.84
CA ASN A 48 7.44 3.78 0.09
C ASN A 48 7.80 4.93 -0.86
N VAL A 49 8.82 5.74 -0.55
CA VAL A 49 9.28 6.83 -1.43
C VAL A 49 10.10 6.31 -2.62
N THR A 50 10.88 5.25 -2.42
CA THR A 50 11.79 4.71 -3.45
C THR A 50 11.08 3.78 -4.45
N SER A 51 9.99 3.15 -4.05
CA SER A 51 9.28 2.15 -4.84
C SER A 51 8.53 2.63 -6.10
N PRO A 52 7.89 3.83 -6.17
CA PRO A 52 7.08 4.20 -7.33
C PRO A 52 7.85 4.26 -8.65
N VAL A 53 9.11 4.73 -8.63
CA VAL A 53 9.96 4.78 -9.83
C VAL A 53 10.22 3.37 -10.37
N LEU A 54 10.54 2.44 -9.47
CA LEU A 54 10.76 1.03 -9.83
C LEU A 54 9.44 0.37 -10.26
N ALA A 55 8.33 0.69 -9.60
CA ALA A 55 7.00 0.22 -9.99
C ALA A 55 6.67 0.61 -11.44
N CYS A 56 6.95 1.85 -11.84
CA CYS A 56 6.73 2.29 -13.23
C CYS A 56 7.52 1.46 -14.24
N ILE A 57 8.78 1.12 -13.94
CA ILE A 57 9.62 0.30 -14.84
C ILE A 57 9.08 -1.14 -14.90
N VAL A 58 8.74 -1.71 -13.75
CA VAL A 58 8.22 -3.08 -13.65
C VAL A 58 6.88 -3.20 -14.36
N MET A 59 5.94 -2.26 -14.15
CA MET A 59 4.63 -2.24 -14.82
C MET A 59 4.71 -2.16 -16.34
N LYS A 60 5.70 -1.44 -16.88
CA LYS A 60 5.94 -1.36 -18.33
C LYS A 60 6.50 -2.66 -18.90
N LYS A 61 7.32 -3.39 -18.14
CA LYS A 61 8.00 -4.61 -18.62
C LYS A 61 7.21 -5.90 -18.44
N ILE A 62 6.59 -6.08 -17.27
CA ILE A 62 5.92 -7.35 -16.90
C ILE A 62 4.41 -7.21 -16.77
N GLY A 63 3.86 -6.01 -16.87
CA GLY A 63 2.42 -5.77 -16.73
C GLY A 63 1.98 -5.43 -15.32
N ARG A 64 0.71 -5.09 -15.15
CA ARG A 64 0.15 -4.56 -13.90
C ARG A 64 -0.15 -5.70 -12.92
N LYS A 65 -0.72 -6.81 -13.40
CA LYS A 65 -0.99 -8.01 -12.61
C LYS A 65 0.28 -8.55 -11.98
N TYR A 66 1.31 -8.77 -12.79
CA TYR A 66 2.58 -9.31 -12.28
C TYR A 66 3.30 -8.32 -11.37
N SER A 67 3.19 -7.01 -11.61
CA SER A 67 3.71 -5.98 -10.68
C SER A 67 3.05 -6.05 -9.30
N LEU A 68 1.73 -6.31 -9.24
CA LEU A 68 1.02 -6.53 -7.97
C LEU A 68 1.47 -7.82 -7.29
N LEU A 69 1.69 -8.91 -8.04
CA LEU A 69 2.23 -10.16 -7.48
C LEU A 69 3.65 -9.98 -6.95
N VAL A 70 4.52 -9.23 -7.65
CA VAL A 70 5.86 -8.87 -7.17
C VAL A 70 5.76 -8.09 -5.85
N SER A 71 4.82 -7.14 -5.75
CA SER A 71 4.61 -6.41 -4.49
C SER A 71 4.22 -7.35 -3.34
N ALA A 72 3.42 -8.38 -3.62
CA ALA A 72 3.03 -9.38 -2.63
C ALA A 72 4.22 -10.21 -2.14
N CYS A 73 5.17 -10.54 -3.01
CA CYS A 73 6.42 -11.20 -2.60
C CYS A 73 7.22 -10.36 -1.59
N PHE A 74 7.29 -9.03 -1.76
CA PHE A 74 7.96 -8.15 -0.79
C PHE A 74 7.23 -8.10 0.56
N TYR A 75 5.91 -8.30 0.59
CA TYR A 75 5.13 -8.44 1.83
C TYR A 75 5.38 -9.77 2.57
N CYS A 76 6.03 -10.75 1.96
CA CYS A 76 6.41 -12.01 2.62
C CYS A 76 7.74 -11.89 3.40
N ILE A 77 8.62 -10.95 3.01
CA ILE A 77 9.94 -10.74 3.62
C ILE A 77 9.91 -10.49 5.15
N PRO A 78 8.89 -9.86 5.75
CA PRO A 78 8.78 -9.72 7.20
C PRO A 78 8.81 -11.02 7.99
N ILE A 79 8.62 -12.18 7.35
CA ILE A 79 8.83 -13.49 7.99
C ILE A 79 10.26 -13.64 8.56
N LEU A 80 11.26 -12.94 7.99
CA LEU A 80 12.62 -12.93 8.51
C LEU A 80 12.65 -12.40 9.95
N PHE A 81 11.87 -11.36 10.27
CA PHE A 81 11.78 -10.85 11.64
C PHE A 81 11.17 -11.85 12.62
N LEU A 82 10.23 -12.68 12.15
CA LEU A 82 9.64 -13.76 12.97
C LEU A 82 10.64 -14.86 13.31
N VAL A 83 11.65 -15.08 12.46
CA VAL A 83 12.66 -16.14 12.62
C VAL A 83 13.85 -15.64 13.44
N TYR A 84 14.42 -14.49 13.07
CA TYR A 84 15.69 -14.02 13.64
C TYR A 84 15.53 -13.11 14.86
N GLN A 85 14.42 -12.37 14.96
CA GLN A 85 14.10 -11.48 16.08
C GLN A 85 15.21 -10.48 16.42
N ASP A 86 15.97 -10.03 15.41
CA ASP A 86 17.06 -9.07 15.53
C ASP A 86 16.70 -7.70 14.94
N VAL A 87 17.49 -6.67 15.27
CA VAL A 87 17.23 -5.30 14.83
C VAL A 87 17.38 -5.16 13.32
N LEU A 88 18.32 -5.89 12.71
CA LEU A 88 18.56 -5.82 11.28
C LEU A 88 17.41 -6.48 10.50
N SER A 89 16.92 -7.66 10.91
CA SER A 89 15.74 -8.26 10.26
C SER A 89 14.49 -7.39 10.43
N LEU A 90 14.32 -6.71 11.57
CA LEU A 90 13.25 -5.73 11.74
C LEU A 90 13.36 -4.59 10.72
N TYR A 91 14.56 -4.04 10.52
CA TYR A 91 14.79 -2.97 9.55
C TYR A 91 14.54 -3.41 8.11
N ILE A 92 15.02 -4.60 7.74
CA ILE A 92 14.77 -5.20 6.42
C ILE A 92 13.27 -5.40 6.22
N ALA A 93 12.57 -5.94 7.21
CA ALA A 93 11.12 -6.15 7.15
C ALA A 93 10.35 -4.84 6.98
N ARG A 94 10.74 -3.78 7.70
CA ARG A 94 10.08 -2.46 7.58
C ARG A 94 10.31 -1.82 6.22
N PHE A 95 11.54 -1.86 5.74
CA PHE A 95 11.86 -1.34 4.41
C PHE A 95 11.12 -2.12 3.32
N SER A 96 11.11 -3.46 3.39
CA SER A 96 10.46 -4.31 2.39
C SER A 96 8.95 -4.08 2.31
N VAL A 97 8.28 -3.92 3.46
CA VAL A 97 6.85 -3.61 3.53
C VAL A 97 6.54 -2.23 2.99
N GLY A 98 7.37 -1.23 3.31
CA GLY A 98 7.26 0.11 2.74
C GLY A 98 7.39 0.09 1.22
N PHE A 99 8.37 -0.66 0.73
CA PHE A 99 8.63 -0.86 -0.69
C PHE A 99 7.46 -1.58 -1.39
N ALA A 100 6.96 -2.66 -0.79
CA ALA A 100 5.79 -3.39 -1.26
C ALA A 100 4.55 -2.50 -1.34
N LYS A 101 4.31 -1.67 -0.31
CA LYS A 101 3.22 -0.70 -0.25
C LYS A 101 3.28 0.29 -1.41
N GLY A 102 4.43 0.90 -1.69
CA GLY A 102 4.51 1.89 -2.75
C GLY A 102 4.34 1.29 -4.15
N ILE A 103 4.86 0.07 -4.40
CA ILE A 103 4.56 -0.66 -5.64
C ILE A 103 3.06 -0.96 -5.73
N ALA A 104 2.50 -1.54 -4.67
CA ALA A 104 1.11 -1.97 -4.64
C ALA A 104 0.14 -0.79 -4.86
N MET A 105 0.30 0.32 -4.16
CA MET A 105 -0.62 1.46 -4.29
C MET A 105 -0.52 2.13 -5.66
N THR A 106 0.70 2.32 -6.17
CA THR A 106 0.90 2.91 -7.50
C THR A 106 0.29 2.02 -8.59
N THR A 107 0.57 0.73 -8.53
CA THR A 107 0.11 -0.24 -9.53
C THR A 107 -1.39 -0.48 -9.42
N LEU A 108 -1.94 -0.57 -8.20
CA LEU A 108 -3.35 -0.85 -7.98
C LEU A 108 -4.24 0.29 -8.50
N SER A 109 -3.88 1.54 -8.22
CA SER A 109 -4.63 2.70 -8.75
C SER A 109 -4.63 2.72 -10.28
N LEU A 110 -3.48 2.43 -10.90
CA LEU A 110 -3.38 2.33 -12.35
C LEU A 110 -4.19 1.16 -12.91
N TYR A 111 -4.05 -0.03 -12.32
CA TYR A 111 -4.75 -1.24 -12.72
C TYR A 111 -6.27 -1.07 -12.64
N ILE A 112 -6.79 -0.53 -11.53
CA ILE A 112 -8.20 -0.18 -11.39
C ILE A 112 -8.62 0.82 -12.46
N SER A 113 -7.79 1.83 -12.74
CA SER A 113 -8.11 2.82 -13.77
C SER A 113 -8.18 2.21 -15.18
N GLU A 114 -7.40 1.18 -15.47
CA GLU A 114 -7.41 0.53 -16.78
C GLU A 114 -8.58 -0.45 -16.95
N ILE A 115 -9.00 -1.14 -15.88
CA ILE A 115 -10.08 -2.15 -15.94
C ILE A 115 -11.47 -1.57 -15.68
N ALA A 116 -11.58 -0.49 -14.91
CA ALA A 116 -12.87 0.07 -14.50
C ALA A 116 -13.54 0.86 -15.62
N ASP A 117 -14.87 0.73 -15.70
CA ASP A 117 -15.71 1.65 -16.46
C ASP A 117 -15.51 3.08 -15.95
N SER A 118 -15.44 4.03 -16.88
CA SER A 118 -15.31 5.47 -16.63
C SER A 118 -16.24 6.01 -15.52
N ARG A 119 -17.46 5.47 -15.39
CA ARG A 119 -18.47 5.93 -14.42
C ARG A 119 -18.13 5.58 -12.97
N ILE A 120 -17.51 4.43 -12.72
CA ILE A 120 -17.25 3.91 -11.36
C ILE A 120 -15.77 3.94 -10.98
N ARG A 121 -14.89 4.36 -11.91
CA ARG A 121 -13.44 4.39 -11.71
C ARG A 121 -13.03 5.16 -10.45
N GLY A 122 -13.60 6.35 -10.24
CA GLY A 122 -13.30 7.18 -9.07
C GLY A 122 -13.64 6.47 -7.75
N THR A 123 -14.82 5.86 -7.68
CA THR A 123 -15.28 5.10 -6.52
C THR A 123 -14.38 3.90 -6.23
N LEU A 124 -13.98 3.13 -7.26
CA LEU A 124 -13.11 1.97 -7.07
C LEU A 124 -11.71 2.35 -6.57
N VAL A 125 -11.16 3.47 -7.08
CA VAL A 125 -9.88 4.01 -6.58
C VAL A 125 -10.02 4.51 -5.14
N GLY A 126 -11.11 5.20 -4.80
CA GLY A 126 -11.41 5.65 -3.43
C GLY A 126 -11.56 4.47 -2.46
N LEU A 127 -12.27 3.42 -2.88
CA LEU A 127 -12.44 2.20 -2.09
C LEU A 127 -11.10 1.54 -1.74
N ALA A 128 -10.10 1.59 -2.63
CA ALA A 128 -8.76 1.10 -2.33
C ALA A 128 -8.09 1.88 -1.19
N ALA A 129 -8.31 3.19 -1.07
CA ALA A 129 -7.85 3.98 0.07
C ALA A 129 -8.63 3.65 1.35
N THR A 130 -9.96 3.48 1.25
CA THR A 130 -10.80 3.06 2.38
C THR A 130 -10.36 1.71 2.94
N TYR A 131 -10.05 0.72 2.09
CA TYR A 131 -9.50 -0.56 2.54
C TYR A 131 -8.16 -0.43 3.27
N MET A 132 -7.33 0.56 2.93
CA MET A 132 -6.10 0.82 3.69
C MET A 132 -6.45 1.24 5.11
N TYR A 133 -7.36 2.20 5.30
CA TYR A 133 -7.74 2.64 6.65
C TYR A 133 -8.47 1.56 7.44
N MET A 134 -9.30 0.73 6.80
CA MET A 134 -9.90 -0.44 7.46
C MET A 134 -8.84 -1.44 7.93
N GLY A 135 -7.74 -1.63 7.18
CA GLY A 135 -6.62 -2.44 7.61
C GLY A 135 -5.86 -1.84 8.80
N CYS A 136 -5.73 -0.52 8.83
CA CYS A 136 -5.17 0.17 10.00
C CYS A 136 -6.03 -0.05 11.25
N LEU A 137 -7.34 0.10 11.12
CA LEU A 137 -8.31 -0.06 12.22
C LEU A 137 -8.33 -1.50 12.75
N SER A 138 -8.35 -2.49 11.86
CA SER A 138 -8.40 -3.90 12.26
C SER A 138 -7.19 -4.29 13.12
N VAL A 139 -5.99 -3.80 12.79
CA VAL A 139 -4.79 -4.07 13.58
C VAL A 139 -4.79 -3.31 14.90
N LEU A 140 -5.25 -2.06 14.95
CA LEU A 140 -5.35 -1.32 16.22
C LEU A 140 -6.34 -1.97 17.18
N LEU A 141 -7.46 -2.48 16.67
CA LEU A 141 -8.48 -3.16 17.49
C LEU A 141 -8.03 -4.55 17.93
N VAL A 142 -7.62 -5.41 17.00
CA VAL A 142 -7.28 -6.81 17.29
C VAL A 142 -5.93 -6.91 17.99
N GLY A 143 -4.97 -6.07 17.59
CA GLY A 143 -3.60 -6.09 18.08
C GLY A 143 -3.46 -5.79 19.58
N ALA A 144 -4.45 -5.15 20.20
CA ALA A 144 -4.49 -4.98 21.65
C ALA A 144 -4.71 -6.32 22.39
N PHE A 145 -5.48 -7.24 21.82
CA PHE A 145 -5.91 -8.47 22.49
C PHE A 145 -5.06 -9.71 22.17
N ILE A 146 -4.28 -9.67 21.08
CA ILE A 146 -3.49 -10.84 20.63
C ILE A 146 -1.99 -10.64 20.81
N PRO A 147 -1.20 -11.72 21.02
CA PRO A 147 0.26 -11.63 21.08
C PRO A 147 0.86 -11.08 19.78
N LEU A 148 1.94 -10.30 19.90
CA LEU A 148 2.60 -9.65 18.75
C LEU A 148 3.08 -10.67 17.70
N LYS A 149 3.56 -11.83 18.15
CA LYS A 149 3.99 -12.93 17.27
C LYS A 149 2.83 -13.46 16.44
N THR A 150 1.67 -13.71 17.05
CA THR A 150 0.46 -14.19 16.38
C THR A 150 -0.05 -13.17 15.36
N LEU A 151 -0.11 -11.89 15.74
CA LEU A 151 -0.49 -10.81 14.82
C LEU A 151 0.42 -10.79 13.58
N SER A 152 1.74 -10.85 13.80
CA SER A 152 2.74 -10.81 12.74
C SER A 152 2.64 -12.03 11.80
N ILE A 153 2.35 -13.22 12.33
CA ILE A 153 2.11 -14.43 11.53
C ILE A 153 0.88 -14.25 10.64
N ILE A 154 -0.24 -13.75 11.18
CA ILE A 154 -1.46 -13.49 10.41
C ILE A 154 -1.16 -12.54 9.24
N LEU A 155 -0.44 -11.45 9.50
CA LEU A 155 -0.06 -10.47 8.47
C LEU A 155 0.90 -11.04 7.42
N CYS A 156 1.71 -12.04 7.76
CA CYS A 156 2.59 -12.73 6.81
C CYS A 156 1.86 -13.78 5.97
N ILE A 157 0.73 -14.33 6.42
CA ILE A 157 -0.09 -15.31 5.67
C ILE A 157 -0.95 -14.62 4.60
N LEU A 158 -1.51 -13.45 4.91
CA LEU A 158 -2.41 -12.71 4.01
C LEU A 158 -1.84 -12.44 2.60
N PRO A 159 -0.54 -12.11 2.40
CA PRO A 159 0.06 -11.96 1.07
C PRO A 159 0.04 -13.25 0.25
N PHE A 160 0.19 -14.42 0.88
CA PHE A 160 0.09 -15.72 0.18
C PHE A 160 -1.31 -15.97 -0.33
N ILE A 161 -2.32 -15.68 0.50
CA ILE A 161 -3.73 -15.77 0.10
C ILE A 161 -3.98 -14.83 -1.09
N PHE A 162 -3.48 -13.59 -1.01
CA PHE A 162 -3.58 -12.63 -2.11
C PHE A 162 -2.91 -13.15 -3.39
N MET A 163 -1.69 -13.70 -3.32
CA MET A 163 -0.99 -14.26 -4.49
C MET A 163 -1.80 -15.37 -5.16
N ILE A 164 -2.39 -16.28 -4.38
CA ILE A 164 -3.20 -17.38 -4.91
C ILE A 164 -4.47 -16.83 -5.58
N LEU A 165 -5.26 -16.01 -4.87
CA LEU A 165 -6.52 -15.50 -5.39
C LEU A 165 -6.32 -14.58 -6.60
N PHE A 166 -5.30 -13.72 -6.55
CA PHE A 166 -5.04 -12.74 -7.60
C PHE A 166 -4.40 -13.36 -8.85
N SER A 167 -3.82 -14.56 -8.75
CA SER A 167 -3.28 -15.28 -9.91
C SER A 167 -4.35 -15.64 -10.94
N PHE A 168 -5.62 -15.76 -10.53
CA PHE A 168 -6.75 -16.06 -11.43
C PHE A 168 -7.33 -14.81 -12.12
N VAL A 169 -6.98 -13.62 -11.66
CA VAL A 169 -7.47 -12.37 -12.26
C VAL A 169 -6.67 -12.09 -13.55
N PRO A 170 -7.31 -11.72 -14.68
CA PRO A 170 -6.61 -11.45 -15.92
C PRO A 170 -5.77 -10.16 -15.85
N GLU A 171 -4.81 -10.03 -16.76
CA GLU A 171 -3.99 -8.83 -16.89
C GLU A 171 -4.79 -7.69 -17.53
N SER A 172 -4.38 -6.43 -17.31
CA SER A 172 -5.05 -5.26 -17.87
C SER A 172 -5.19 -5.33 -19.40
N PRO A 173 -6.38 -5.09 -19.97
CA PRO A 173 -6.58 -5.07 -21.41
C PRO A 173 -5.78 -3.95 -22.09
N TYR A 174 -5.57 -2.81 -21.42
CA TYR A 174 -4.72 -1.73 -21.90
C TYR A 174 -3.25 -2.16 -22.02
N TYR A 175 -2.72 -2.86 -21.01
CA TYR A 175 -1.35 -3.36 -21.10
C TYR A 175 -1.19 -4.39 -22.21
N LEU A 176 -2.12 -5.33 -22.33
CA LEU A 176 -2.09 -6.37 -23.36
C LEU A 176 -2.18 -5.77 -24.77
N ALA A 177 -2.99 -4.73 -24.98
CA ALA A 177 -3.02 -3.98 -26.23
C ALA A 177 -1.70 -3.25 -26.51
N ALA A 178 -1.06 -2.66 -25.49
CA ALA A 178 0.23 -1.97 -25.62
C ALA A 178 1.41 -2.90 -25.96
N VAL A 179 1.31 -4.19 -25.64
CA VAL A 179 2.28 -5.22 -26.06
C VAL A 179 1.81 -6.02 -27.28
N GLU A 180 0.83 -5.49 -28.02
CA GLU A 180 0.28 -6.06 -29.27
C GLU A 180 -0.33 -7.47 -29.12
N LYS A 181 -0.74 -7.86 -27.91
CA LYS A 181 -1.44 -9.12 -27.62
C LYS A 181 -2.96 -8.93 -27.65
N PHE A 182 -3.48 -8.70 -28.85
CA PHE A 182 -4.88 -8.29 -29.06
C PHE A 182 -5.92 -9.32 -28.61
N GLU A 183 -5.69 -10.61 -28.86
CA GLU A 183 -6.63 -11.68 -28.45
C GLU A 183 -6.74 -11.81 -26.92
N ASP A 184 -5.61 -11.77 -26.23
CA ASP A 184 -5.57 -11.81 -24.76
C ASP A 184 -6.22 -10.55 -24.17
N ALA A 185 -5.97 -9.38 -24.78
CA ALA A 185 -6.56 -8.11 -24.37
C ALA A 185 -8.10 -8.13 -24.49
N LYS A 186 -8.63 -8.66 -25.59
CA LYS A 186 -10.07 -8.82 -25.81
C LYS A 186 -10.69 -9.79 -24.81
N THR A 187 -10.05 -10.94 -24.58
CA THR A 187 -10.49 -11.94 -23.59
C THR A 187 -10.52 -11.36 -22.17
N SER A 188 -9.49 -10.61 -21.81
CA SER A 188 -9.43 -9.89 -20.53
C SER A 188 -10.56 -8.86 -20.39
N LEU A 189 -10.83 -8.07 -21.44
CA LEU A 189 -11.90 -7.08 -21.44
C LEU A 189 -13.28 -7.73 -21.28
N LYS A 190 -13.54 -8.84 -21.98
CA LYS A 190 -14.77 -9.63 -21.81
C LYS A 190 -14.95 -10.11 -20.38
N TRP A 191 -13.88 -10.55 -19.72
CA TRP A 191 -13.91 -10.97 -18.32
C TRP A 191 -14.31 -9.82 -17.39
N PHE A 192 -13.71 -8.62 -17.56
CA PHE A 192 -14.02 -7.45 -16.72
C PHE A 192 -15.40 -6.84 -16.98
N ARG A 193 -15.90 -6.92 -18.22
CA ARG A 193 -17.22 -6.40 -18.60
C ARG A 193 -18.34 -7.41 -18.40
N ALA A 194 -18.01 -8.68 -18.19
CA ALA A 194 -18.96 -9.80 -18.18
C ALA A 194 -19.91 -9.76 -19.40
N SER A 195 -19.36 -9.39 -20.56
CA SER A 195 -20.11 -9.17 -21.81
C SER A 195 -19.25 -9.56 -23.01
N ASP A 196 -19.87 -10.14 -24.03
CA ASP A 196 -19.22 -10.43 -25.31
C ASP A 196 -19.15 -9.21 -26.24
N ASN A 197 -20.04 -8.23 -26.05
CA ASN A 197 -20.08 -7.02 -26.85
C ASN A 197 -19.09 -5.97 -26.30
N VAL A 198 -17.81 -6.17 -26.62
CA VAL A 198 -16.71 -5.28 -26.18
C VAL A 198 -15.88 -4.75 -27.35
N ASP A 199 -16.31 -4.98 -28.61
CA ASP A 199 -15.53 -4.67 -29.80
C ASP A 199 -15.26 -3.18 -29.96
N GLU A 200 -16.28 -2.33 -29.77
CA GLU A 200 -16.13 -0.88 -29.84
C GLU A 200 -15.18 -0.34 -28.74
N GLU A 201 -15.33 -0.85 -27.51
CA GLU A 201 -14.46 -0.46 -26.40
C GLU A 201 -13.02 -0.92 -26.65
N PHE A 202 -12.85 -2.15 -27.14
CA PHE A 202 -11.55 -2.72 -27.49
C PHE A 202 -10.84 -1.89 -28.57
N GLU A 203 -11.52 -1.53 -29.66
CA GLU A 203 -10.95 -0.64 -30.68
C GLU A 203 -10.54 0.72 -30.10
N SER A 204 -11.33 1.27 -29.19
CA SER A 204 -11.00 2.53 -28.52
C SER A 204 -9.73 2.42 -27.66
N ILE A 205 -9.51 1.27 -27.03
CA ILE A 205 -8.31 0.98 -26.23
C ILE A 205 -7.08 0.86 -27.12
N VAL A 206 -7.19 0.13 -28.24
CA VAL A 206 -6.08 -0.03 -29.20
C VAL A 206 -5.67 1.31 -29.78
N ARG A 207 -6.61 2.14 -30.25
CA ARG A 207 -6.31 3.48 -30.80
C ARG A 207 -5.60 4.39 -29.78
N LYS A 208 -6.03 4.36 -28.51
CA LYS A 208 -5.37 5.13 -27.43
C LYS A 208 -3.97 4.60 -27.15
N SER A 209 -3.81 3.28 -27.08
CA SER A 209 -2.52 2.65 -26.85
C SER A 209 -1.51 2.98 -27.95
N GLU A 210 -1.92 2.94 -29.21
CA GLU A 210 -1.05 3.31 -30.34
C GLU A 210 -0.64 4.78 -30.32
N ALA A 211 -1.54 5.68 -29.90
CA ALA A 211 -1.22 7.09 -29.72
C ALA A 211 -0.19 7.29 -28.60
N ASP A 212 -0.40 6.66 -27.44
CA ASP A 212 0.51 6.73 -26.29
C ASP A 212 1.91 6.16 -26.61
N MET A 213 1.98 5.10 -27.44
CA MET A 213 3.25 4.52 -27.89
C MET A 213 4.01 5.44 -28.84
N LYS A 214 3.30 6.16 -29.73
CA LYS A 214 3.90 7.14 -30.66
C LYS A 214 4.41 8.39 -29.93
N GLU A 215 3.73 8.80 -28.87
CA GLU A 215 4.11 9.99 -28.09
C GLU A 215 5.23 9.73 -27.07
N GLY A 216 5.54 8.46 -26.75
CA GLY A 216 6.80 8.09 -26.10
C GLY A 216 7.11 8.87 -24.81
N GLY A 217 6.14 9.02 -23.92
CA GLY A 217 6.25 9.88 -22.74
C GLY A 217 7.49 9.62 -21.87
N SER A 218 8.47 10.54 -21.93
CA SER A 218 9.66 10.52 -21.09
C SER A 218 9.44 11.31 -19.79
N PHE A 219 10.04 10.87 -18.67
CA PHE A 219 9.99 11.62 -17.40
C PHE A 219 10.45 13.08 -17.55
N ILE A 220 11.30 13.35 -18.54
CA ILE A 220 11.83 14.68 -18.85
C ILE A 220 10.76 15.57 -19.52
N GLU A 221 9.82 14.98 -20.27
CA GLU A 221 8.76 15.72 -20.97
C GLU A 221 7.71 16.30 -20.02
N LEU A 222 7.52 15.67 -18.85
CA LEU A 222 6.71 16.23 -17.75
C LEU A 222 7.18 17.63 -17.33
N PHE A 223 8.50 17.87 -17.38
CA PHE A 223 9.08 19.17 -17.00
C PHE A 223 9.23 20.13 -18.19
N ARG A 224 9.17 19.62 -19.42
CA ARG A 224 9.34 20.39 -20.66
C ARG A 224 8.05 21.13 -21.04
N ASN A 225 6.89 20.51 -20.86
CA ASN A 225 5.60 21.14 -21.15
C ASN A 225 5.16 22.06 -20.00
N PRO A 226 4.85 23.36 -20.25
CA PRO A 226 4.44 24.29 -19.20
C PRO A 226 3.15 23.90 -18.48
N CYS A 227 2.24 23.19 -19.14
CA CYS A 227 1.02 22.68 -18.51
C CYS A 227 1.34 21.54 -17.52
N ASN A 228 2.14 20.57 -17.96
CA ASN A 228 2.58 19.45 -17.13
C ASN A 228 3.42 19.92 -15.94
N ARG A 229 4.27 20.95 -16.12
CA ARG A 229 5.06 21.53 -15.04
C ARG A 229 4.18 22.13 -13.93
N LYS A 230 3.09 22.81 -14.29
CA LYS A 230 2.12 23.33 -13.30
C LYS A 230 1.45 22.18 -12.54
N ALA A 231 1.03 21.12 -13.25
CA ALA A 231 0.44 19.94 -12.61
C ALA A 231 1.43 19.24 -11.66
N VAL A 232 2.67 19.03 -12.09
CA VAL A 232 3.74 18.45 -11.26
C VAL A 232 3.98 19.30 -10.01
N PHE A 233 4.04 20.62 -10.15
CA PHE A 233 4.19 21.53 -9.01
C PHE A 233 3.04 21.39 -8.00
N ILE A 234 1.80 21.37 -8.47
CA ILE A 234 0.61 21.18 -7.61
C ILE A 234 0.68 19.84 -6.88
N VAL A 235 1.03 18.75 -7.59
CA VAL A 235 1.15 17.41 -7.01
C VAL A 235 2.24 17.36 -5.94
N ILE A 236 3.42 17.94 -6.21
CA ILE A 236 4.52 18.00 -5.24
C ILE A 236 4.09 18.77 -3.99
N VAL A 237 3.59 20.00 -4.16
CA VAL A 237 3.19 20.85 -3.02
C VAL A 237 2.08 20.18 -2.20
N THR A 238 1.04 19.68 -2.85
CA THR A 238 -0.09 19.01 -2.16
C THR A 238 0.38 17.75 -1.43
N SER A 239 1.23 16.94 -2.06
CA SER A 239 1.78 15.72 -1.44
C SER A 239 2.69 16.05 -0.26
N SER A 240 3.55 17.07 -0.40
CA SER A 240 4.42 17.55 0.67
C SER A 240 3.61 18.06 1.85
N LEU A 241 2.58 18.88 1.63
CA LEU A 241 1.70 19.37 2.69
C LEU A 241 0.97 18.22 3.39
N HIS A 242 0.45 17.25 2.64
CA HIS A 242 -0.18 16.06 3.22
C HIS A 242 0.80 15.25 4.09
N ARG A 243 2.08 15.14 3.69
CA ARG A 243 3.11 14.45 4.47
C ARG A 243 3.57 15.24 5.70
N LEU A 244 3.69 16.57 5.58
CA LEU A 244 4.02 17.46 6.70
C LEU A 244 2.91 17.50 7.77
N GLY A 245 1.67 17.17 7.40
CA GLY A 245 0.56 16.97 8.34
C GLY A 245 0.82 15.86 9.38
N GLY A 246 1.85 15.04 9.22
CA GLY A 246 2.36 14.19 10.30
C GLY A 246 1.46 13.01 10.69
N ILE A 247 0.47 12.66 9.87
CA ILE A 247 -0.51 11.61 10.17
C ILE A 247 0.15 10.27 10.53
N THR A 248 1.21 9.88 9.82
CA THR A 248 1.94 8.63 10.10
C THR A 248 2.65 8.68 11.45
N SER A 249 3.30 9.79 11.78
CA SER A 249 3.95 9.99 13.08
C SER A 249 2.92 9.97 14.21
N LEU A 250 1.78 10.63 14.01
CA LEU A 250 0.70 10.66 14.99
C LEU A 250 0.19 9.26 15.30
N VAL A 251 -0.07 8.44 14.28
CA VAL A 251 -0.59 7.07 14.43
C VAL A 251 0.41 6.15 15.14
N VAL A 252 1.69 6.26 14.79
CA VAL A 252 2.71 5.36 15.36
C VAL A 252 3.08 5.75 16.79
N TYR A 253 3.19 7.05 17.07
CA TYR A 253 3.57 7.55 18.39
C TYR A 253 2.37 7.86 19.29
N ALA A 254 1.13 7.63 18.84
CA ALA A 254 -0.06 7.82 19.65
C ALA A 254 0.04 7.14 21.04
N PRO A 255 0.54 5.89 21.19
CA PRO A 255 0.76 5.28 22.51
C PRO A 255 1.67 6.07 23.44
N LYS A 256 2.62 6.85 22.91
CA LYS A 256 3.51 7.71 23.71
C LYS A 256 2.92 9.09 23.97
N THR A 257 2.18 9.64 23.01
CA THR A 257 1.71 11.03 23.05
C THR A 257 0.44 11.18 23.88
N PHE A 258 -0.48 10.22 23.79
CA PHE A 258 -1.70 10.23 24.58
C PHE A 258 -1.43 9.46 25.88
N PRO A 259 -1.38 10.14 27.05
CA PRO A 259 -1.25 9.45 28.32
C PRO A 259 -2.46 8.55 28.54
N ASP A 260 -2.31 7.49 29.32
CA ASP A 260 -3.45 6.72 29.84
C ASP A 260 -4.34 7.71 30.60
N THR A 261 -5.46 8.09 29.99
CA THR A 261 -6.39 8.97 30.67
C THR A 261 -7.08 8.17 31.77
N ASN A 262 -7.37 8.80 32.92
CA ASN A 262 -8.15 8.17 34.01
C ASN A 262 -9.58 7.78 33.59
N PHE A 263 -9.94 7.91 32.31
CA PHE A 263 -11.16 7.41 31.73
C PHE A 263 -10.92 5.98 31.21
N PRO A 264 -11.54 4.95 31.81
CA PRO A 264 -11.37 3.55 31.38
C PRO A 264 -11.84 3.28 29.94
N MET A 265 -12.52 4.24 29.28
CA MET A 265 -12.97 4.15 27.89
C MET A 265 -12.08 4.91 26.87
N LEU A 266 -11.09 5.70 27.31
CA LEU A 266 -10.22 6.49 26.42
C LEU A 266 -8.72 6.16 26.65
N ASP A 267 -8.37 4.89 26.48
CA ASP A 267 -6.98 4.47 26.27
C ASP A 267 -6.43 5.04 24.92
N SER A 268 -5.11 5.20 24.81
CA SER A 268 -4.42 5.70 23.61
C SER A 268 -4.75 4.93 22.32
N ALA A 269 -5.08 3.64 22.44
CA ALA A 269 -5.59 2.84 21.32
C ALA A 269 -6.94 3.36 20.77
N HIS A 270 -7.84 3.83 21.64
CA HIS A 270 -9.13 4.41 21.24
C HIS A 270 -8.95 5.77 20.56
N CYS A 271 -8.05 6.63 21.05
CA CYS A 271 -7.71 7.90 20.39
C CYS A 271 -7.14 7.67 18.99
N SER A 272 -6.23 6.71 18.83
CA SER A 272 -5.68 6.32 17.52
C SER A 272 -6.77 5.83 16.56
N THR A 273 -7.73 5.06 17.08
CA THR A 273 -8.86 4.51 16.32
C THR A 273 -9.84 5.60 15.89
N ILE A 274 -10.16 6.56 16.76
CA ILE A 274 -11.04 7.71 16.45
C ILE A 274 -10.41 8.59 15.36
N ILE A 275 -9.11 8.85 15.44
CA ILE A 275 -8.41 9.63 14.42
C ILE A 275 -8.43 8.90 13.07
N MET A 276 -8.19 7.59 13.05
CA MET A 276 -8.29 6.80 11.82
C MET A 276 -9.72 6.75 11.25
N LEU A 277 -10.75 6.71 12.11
CA LEU A 277 -12.15 6.79 11.68
C LEU A 277 -12.48 8.15 11.05
N SER A 278 -11.98 9.26 11.63
CA SER A 278 -12.18 10.59 11.05
C SER A 278 -11.51 10.74 9.68
N VAL A 279 -10.31 10.17 9.52
CA VAL A 279 -9.58 10.17 8.24
C VAL A 279 -10.27 9.29 7.20
N MET A 280 -10.80 8.13 7.61
CA MET A 280 -11.59 7.26 6.75
C MET A 280 -12.87 7.97 6.28
N ALA A 281 -13.57 8.68 7.17
CA ALA A 281 -14.77 9.42 6.82
C ALA A 281 -14.50 10.57 5.84
N GLY A 282 -13.34 11.22 5.93
CA GLY A 282 -12.93 12.25 4.96
C GLY A 282 -12.39 11.72 3.63
N SER A 283 -12.23 10.39 3.49
CA SER A 283 -11.72 9.74 2.27
C SER A 283 -12.82 9.20 1.34
N ILE A 284 -14.08 9.28 1.78
CA ILE A 284 -15.30 8.86 1.06
C ILE A 284 -15.94 10.11 0.46
#